data_AF-A0A285C5V8-F1
#
_entry.id   AF-A0A285C5V8-F1
#
_cell.length_a   1.000
_cell.length_b   1.000
_cell.length_c   1.000
_cell.angle_alpha   90.00
_cell.angle_beta   90.00
_cell.angle_gamma   90.00
#
_symmetry.space_group_name_H-M   'P 1'
#
loop_
_entity.id
_entity.type
_entity.pdbx_description
1 polymer ?
#
loop_
_entity_poly.entity_id
_entity_poly.type
_entity_poly.pdbx_seq_one_letter_code
_entity_poly.pdbx_strand_id
1 'polypeptide(L)'
;MFMSTTHTTPTGLARRVGLVTGPFIGGALVTAIAFLLLQDSFPDKVATHFTLDGTADGYSSPGTALGLYMLVFAIEAVGIIAAAFSAKTALTSTRSLCTFSYGLAAATTYLLIAVMWSASDSDGRTVQLPLYQLPVAVAVGAVIGAAIWLISRRRA
;
A
#
# COMPACT_ATOMS: atom_id res chain seq x y z
N MET A 1 -41.30 14.43 14.72
CA MET A 1 -39.85 14.18 14.64
C MET A 1 -39.64 13.04 13.65
N PHE A 2 -39.45 13.35 12.36
CA PHE A 2 -39.27 12.33 11.32
C PHE A 2 -37.79 11.98 11.24
N MET A 3 -37.45 10.76 11.65
CA MET A 3 -36.13 10.18 11.49
C MET A 3 -35.96 9.79 10.01
N SER A 4 -35.29 10.64 9.24
CA SER A 4 -34.99 10.40 7.84
C SER A 4 -33.85 9.38 7.75
N THR A 5 -34.20 8.12 7.49
CA THR A 5 -33.23 7.06 7.20
C THR A 5 -32.68 7.30 5.79
N THR A 6 -31.45 7.80 5.70
CA THR A 6 -30.73 7.91 4.43
C THR A 6 -30.52 6.51 3.85
N HIS A 7 -31.37 6.15 2.88
CA HIS A 7 -31.21 4.97 2.06
C HIS A 7 -30.01 5.18 1.13
N THR A 8 -28.85 4.63 1.48
CA THR A 8 -27.73 4.54 0.53
C THR A 8 -28.06 3.49 -0.52
N THR A 9 -28.21 3.90 -1.77
CA THR A 9 -28.44 2.97 -2.88
C THR A 9 -27.21 2.07 -3.08
N PRO A 10 -27.38 0.79 -3.48
CA PRO A 10 -26.28 -0.17 -3.63
C PRO A 10 -25.13 0.32 -4.54
N THR A 11 -25.48 1.13 -5.55
CA THR A 11 -24.55 1.72 -6.51
C THR A 11 -23.61 2.77 -5.90
N GLY A 12 -24.08 3.54 -4.91
CA GLY A 12 -23.26 4.53 -4.21
C GLY A 12 -22.19 3.91 -3.32
N LEU A 13 -22.50 2.78 -2.69
CA LEU A 13 -21.57 2.03 -1.85
C LEU A 13 -20.49 1.33 -2.68
N ALA A 14 -20.88 0.63 -3.75
CA ALA A 14 -19.92 -0.05 -4.64
C ALA A 14 -18.93 0.94 -5.25
N ARG A 15 -19.40 2.10 -5.71
CA ARG A 15 -18.55 3.18 -6.20
C ARG A 15 -17.59 3.70 -5.12
N ARG A 16 -18.08 3.89 -3.88
CA ARG A 16 -17.24 4.34 -2.76
C ARG A 16 -16.14 3.34 -2.43
N VAL A 17 -16.49 2.05 -2.35
CA VAL A 17 -15.53 0.96 -2.10
C VAL A 17 -14.48 0.93 -3.20
N GLY A 18 -14.89 0.92 -4.47
CA GLY A 18 -13.96 0.92 -5.60
C GLY A 18 -13.00 2.12 -5.60
N LEU A 19 -13.47 3.31 -5.23
CA LEU A 19 -12.62 4.50 -5.14
C LEU A 19 -11.54 4.40 -4.05
N VAL A 20 -11.85 3.77 -2.90
CA VAL A 20 -10.89 3.68 -1.79
C VAL A 20 -9.97 2.46 -1.89
N THR A 21 -10.36 1.42 -2.63
CA THR A 21 -9.55 0.21 -2.84
C THR A 21 -8.68 0.28 -4.09
N GLY A 22 -9.09 1.05 -5.11
CA GLY A 22 -8.34 1.24 -6.35
C GLY A 22 -6.84 1.51 -6.18
N PRO A 23 -6.41 2.36 -5.21
CA PRO A 23 -4.98 2.60 -4.99
C PRO A 23 -4.17 1.35 -4.64
N PHE A 24 -4.72 0.43 -3.85
CA PHE A 24 -4.02 -0.81 -3.47
C PHE A 24 -3.90 -1.80 -4.63
N ILE A 25 -4.90 -1.84 -5.52
CA ILE A 25 -4.82 -2.61 -6.77
C ILE A 25 -3.70 -2.03 -7.65
N GLY A 26 -3.66 -0.69 -7.77
CA GLY A 26 -2.57 -0.01 -8.49
C GLY A 26 -1.20 -0.30 -7.90
N GLY A 27 -1.07 -0.21 -6.58
CA GLY A 27 0.17 -0.50 -5.86
C GLY A 27 0.63 -1.95 -6.01
N ALA A 28 -0.31 -2.90 -5.93
CA ALA A 28 -0.07 -4.31 -6.17
C ALA A 28 0.43 -4.57 -7.60
N LEU A 29 -0.21 -3.97 -8.60
CA LEU A 29 0.22 -4.09 -10.00
C LEU A 29 1.62 -3.52 -10.23
N VAL A 30 1.90 -2.32 -9.71
CA VAL A 30 3.24 -1.71 -9.82
C VAL A 30 4.30 -2.58 -9.13
N THR A 31 3.97 -3.14 -7.97
CA THR A 31 4.86 -4.05 -7.23
C THR A 31 5.10 -5.35 -8.01
N ALA A 32 4.06 -5.94 -8.61
CA ALA A 32 4.20 -7.13 -9.45
C ALA A 32 5.04 -6.87 -10.70
N ILE A 33 4.87 -5.70 -11.34
CA ILE A 33 5.70 -5.29 -12.47
C ILE A 33 7.16 -5.16 -12.03
N ALA A 34 7.42 -4.46 -10.92
CA ALA A 34 8.78 -4.33 -10.39
C ALA A 34 9.40 -5.69 -10.05
N PHE A 35 8.63 -6.61 -9.46
CA PHE A 35 9.06 -7.98 -9.22
C PHE A 35 9.48 -8.67 -10.51
N LEU A 36 8.65 -8.65 -11.55
CA LEU A 36 8.96 -9.29 -12.83
C LEU A 36 10.19 -8.68 -13.51
N LEU A 37 10.42 -7.38 -13.34
CA LEU A 37 11.61 -6.71 -13.87
C LEU A 37 12.90 -7.08 -13.12
N LEU A 38 12.79 -7.47 -11.85
CA LEU A 38 13.94 -7.79 -10.99
C LEU A 38 14.12 -9.30 -10.77
N GLN A 39 13.18 -10.14 -11.19
CA GLN A 39 13.10 -11.55 -10.83
C GLN A 39 14.36 -12.36 -11.20
N ASP A 40 14.97 -12.02 -12.34
CA ASP A 40 16.15 -12.73 -12.86
C ASP A 40 17.42 -12.36 -12.09
N SER A 41 17.37 -11.30 -11.28
CA SER A 41 18.48 -10.84 -10.43
C SER A 41 18.34 -11.29 -8.98
N PHE A 42 17.23 -11.95 -8.61
CA PHE A 42 17.06 -12.41 -7.23
C PHE A 42 17.89 -13.66 -6.94
N PRO A 43 18.47 -13.76 -5.73
CA PRO A 43 18.99 -15.03 -5.22
C PRO A 43 17.85 -16.04 -4.98
N ASP A 44 18.20 -17.31 -4.79
CA ASP A 44 17.24 -18.41 -4.49
C ASP A 44 16.30 -18.10 -3.33
N LYS A 45 16.75 -17.26 -2.39
CA LYS A 45 15.95 -16.77 -1.27
C LYS A 45 16.15 -15.27 -1.08
N VAL A 46 15.04 -14.55 -0.99
CA VAL A 46 14.98 -13.11 -0.74
C VAL A 46 14.60 -12.84 0.70
N ALA A 47 15.13 -11.75 1.26
CA ALA A 47 14.76 -11.29 2.58
C ALA A 47 13.29 -10.84 2.62
N THR A 48 12.53 -11.32 3.61
CA THR A 48 11.11 -11.00 3.81
C THR A 48 10.81 -10.47 5.20
N HIS A 49 11.73 -10.62 6.14
CA HIS A 49 11.66 -10.04 7.47
C HIS A 49 12.99 -9.32 7.76
N PHE A 50 12.87 -8.14 8.35
CA PHE A 50 13.99 -7.30 8.75
C PHE A 50 13.79 -6.90 10.20
N THR A 51 14.84 -7.01 11.00
CA THR A 51 14.88 -6.48 12.36
C THR A 51 14.90 -4.95 12.37
N LEU A 52 14.70 -4.34 13.54
CA LEU A 52 14.65 -2.88 13.70
C LEU A 52 15.99 -2.17 13.45
N ASP A 53 17.09 -2.92 13.36
CA ASP A 53 18.40 -2.44 12.93
C ASP A 53 18.59 -2.52 11.39
N GLY A 54 17.60 -3.06 10.66
CA GLY A 54 17.62 -3.21 9.21
C GLY A 54 18.24 -4.52 8.72
N THR A 55 18.65 -5.42 9.62
CA THR A 55 19.24 -6.72 9.26
C THR A 55 18.16 -7.72 8.84
N ALA A 56 18.36 -8.44 7.74
CA ALA A 56 17.47 -9.53 7.35
C ALA A 56 17.67 -10.78 8.22
N ASP A 57 16.61 -11.19 8.93
CA ASP A 57 16.55 -12.37 9.80
C ASP A 57 15.54 -13.43 9.31
N GLY A 58 14.74 -13.11 8.28
CA GLY A 58 13.80 -14.05 7.64
C GLY A 58 13.90 -14.01 6.12
N TYR A 59 13.90 -15.20 5.50
CA TYR A 59 14.07 -15.37 4.06
C TYR A 59 13.00 -16.29 3.49
N SER A 60 12.59 -16.05 2.25
CA SER A 60 11.62 -16.89 1.52
C SER A 60 12.00 -16.98 0.04
N SER A 61 11.40 -17.92 -0.70
CA SER A 61 11.57 -17.93 -2.15
C SER A 61 10.98 -16.64 -2.76
N PRO A 62 11.47 -16.17 -3.92
CA PRO A 62 10.91 -15.00 -4.59
C PRO A 62 9.40 -15.08 -4.81
N GLY A 63 8.89 -16.25 -5.22
CA GLY A 63 7.44 -16.45 -5.40
C GLY A 63 6.65 -16.33 -4.10
N THR A 64 7.16 -16.85 -2.98
CA THR A 64 6.53 -16.67 -1.67
C THR A 64 6.58 -15.21 -1.23
N ALA A 65 7.69 -14.51 -1.46
CA ALA A 65 7.81 -13.09 -1.15
C ALA A 65 6.78 -12.25 -1.93
N LEU A 66 6.62 -12.50 -3.22
CA LEU A 66 5.57 -11.86 -4.02
C LEU A 66 4.17 -12.12 -3.46
N GLY A 67 3.89 -13.36 -3.04
CA GLY A 67 2.64 -13.71 -2.38
C GLY A 67 2.39 -12.90 -1.09
N LEU A 68 3.43 -12.71 -0.27
CA LEU A 68 3.36 -11.87 0.93
C LEU A 68 3.12 -10.40 0.58
N TYR A 69 3.77 -9.87 -0.47
CA TYR A 69 3.55 -8.50 -0.94
C TYR A 69 2.09 -8.28 -1.39
N MET A 70 1.52 -9.23 -2.14
CA MET A 70 0.11 -9.18 -2.52
C MET A 70 -0.82 -9.28 -1.32
N LEU A 71 -0.45 -10.10 -0.32
CA LEU A 71 -1.21 -10.22 0.92
C LEU A 71 -1.24 -8.89 1.70
N VAL A 72 -0.14 -8.14 1.74
CA VAL A 72 -0.09 -6.80 2.38
C VAL A 72 -1.12 -5.87 1.73
N PHE A 73 -1.14 -5.74 0.40
CA PHE A 73 -2.14 -4.92 -0.28
C PHE A 73 -3.57 -5.40 -0.06
N ALA A 74 -3.79 -6.72 0.03
CA ALA A 74 -5.11 -7.28 0.34
C ALA A 74 -5.56 -6.90 1.76
N ILE A 75 -4.67 -6.98 2.75
CA ILE A 75 -4.95 -6.58 4.14
C ILE A 75 -5.26 -5.07 4.20
N GLU A 76 -4.47 -4.24 3.54
CA GLU A 76 -4.70 -2.79 3.48
C GLU A 76 -6.06 -2.45 2.84
N ALA A 77 -6.40 -3.12 1.74
CA ALA A 77 -7.69 -2.96 1.08
C ALA A 77 -8.85 -3.38 2.00
N VAL A 78 -8.76 -4.54 2.66
CA VAL A 78 -9.76 -4.98 3.64
C VAL A 78 -9.89 -3.98 4.79
N GLY A 79 -8.77 -3.49 5.31
CA GLY A 79 -8.72 -2.49 6.38
C GLY A 79 -9.44 -1.20 6.00
N ILE A 80 -9.23 -0.70 4.78
CA ILE A 80 -9.91 0.52 4.35
C ILE A 80 -11.40 0.30 4.08
N ILE A 81 -11.76 -0.87 3.57
CA ILE A 81 -13.17 -1.25 3.36
C ILE A 81 -13.88 -1.26 4.70
N ALA A 82 -13.29 -1.92 5.71
CA ALA A 82 -13.82 -1.92 7.07
C ALA A 82 -13.97 -0.49 7.62
N ALA A 83 -12.94 0.36 7.46
CA ALA A 83 -13.00 1.77 7.87
C ALA A 83 -14.11 2.55 7.14
N ALA A 84 -14.31 2.30 5.84
CA ALA A 84 -15.37 2.93 5.05
C ALA A 84 -16.79 2.54 5.52
N PHE A 85 -16.95 1.31 6.03
CA PHE A 85 -18.19 0.83 6.65
C PHE A 85 -18.40 1.34 8.08
N SER A 86 -17.33 1.50 8.86
CA SER A 86 -17.39 1.94 10.27
C SER A 86 -17.54 3.46 10.43
N ALA A 87 -17.22 4.25 9.40
CA ALA A 87 -17.29 5.71 9.43
C ALA A 87 -18.75 6.22 9.56
N LYS A 88 -19.24 6.37 10.80
CA LYS A 88 -20.60 6.86 11.12
C LYS A 88 -20.75 8.40 11.10
N THR A 89 -19.69 9.18 10.92
CA THR A 89 -19.72 10.65 11.08
C THR A 89 -19.16 11.41 9.88
N ALA A 90 -19.73 12.60 9.64
CA ALA A 90 -19.38 13.57 8.59
C ALA A 90 -17.90 14.04 8.60
N LEU A 91 -17.11 13.67 9.61
CA LEU A 91 -15.68 13.98 9.77
C LEU A 91 -14.76 13.09 8.92
N THR A 92 -15.24 11.94 8.45
CA THR A 92 -14.52 11.05 7.52
C THR A 92 -15.20 11.09 6.16
N SER A 93 -15.03 12.23 5.47
CA SER A 93 -15.39 12.32 4.06
C SER A 93 -14.71 11.18 3.30
N THR A 94 -15.41 10.54 2.36
CA THR A 94 -14.84 9.58 1.38
C THR A 94 -13.53 10.08 0.79
N ARG A 95 -13.37 11.39 0.69
CA ARG A 95 -12.17 12.07 0.26
C ARG A 95 -10.96 11.85 1.18
N SER A 96 -11.13 11.90 2.49
CA SER A 96 -10.03 11.67 3.46
C SER A 96 -9.58 10.20 3.42
N LEU A 97 -10.54 9.27 3.38
CA LEU A 97 -10.25 7.84 3.19
C LEU A 97 -9.51 7.59 1.89
N CYS A 98 -9.97 8.18 0.78
CA CYS A 98 -9.32 8.06 -0.53
C CYS A 98 -7.89 8.62 -0.51
N THR A 99 -7.70 9.81 0.06
CA THR A 99 -6.38 10.43 0.22
C THR A 99 -5.43 9.55 1.03
N PHE A 100 -5.93 8.99 2.14
CA PHE A 100 -5.18 8.07 2.96
C PHE A 100 -4.82 6.78 2.20
N SER A 101 -5.77 6.18 1.47
CA SER A 101 -5.50 5.00 0.64
C SER A 101 -4.39 5.23 -0.38
N TYR A 102 -4.41 6.37 -1.08
CA TYR A 102 -3.39 6.71 -2.06
C TYR A 102 -2.01 6.90 -1.41
N GLY A 103 -1.96 7.58 -0.27
CA GLY A 103 -0.71 7.77 0.46
C GLY A 103 -0.15 6.45 1.00
N LEU A 104 -1.01 5.63 1.63
CA LEU A 104 -0.61 4.33 2.16
C LEU A 104 -0.13 3.39 1.06
N ALA A 105 -0.90 3.24 -0.03
CA ALA A 105 -0.51 2.42 -1.17
C ALA A 105 0.83 2.86 -1.77
N ALA A 106 1.07 4.17 -1.92
CA ALA A 106 2.33 4.69 -2.44
C ALA A 106 3.51 4.42 -1.50
N ALA A 107 3.33 4.60 -0.19
CA ALA A 107 4.37 4.28 0.80
C ALA A 107 4.71 2.78 0.78
N THR A 108 3.69 1.92 0.77
CA THR A 108 3.85 0.46 0.72
C THR A 108 4.53 0.02 -0.57
N THR A 109 4.07 0.49 -1.74
CA THR A 109 4.72 0.19 -3.02
C THR A 109 6.18 0.64 -3.05
N TYR A 110 6.48 1.84 -2.57
CA TYR A 110 7.86 2.33 -2.48
C TYR A 110 8.73 1.39 -1.62
N LEU A 111 8.26 1.04 -0.42
CA LEU A 111 9.01 0.22 0.51
C LEU A 111 9.28 -1.17 -0.05
N LEU A 112 8.27 -1.79 -0.68
CA LEU A 112 8.41 -3.10 -1.31
C LEU A 112 9.39 -3.08 -2.47
N ILE A 113 9.39 -2.01 -3.29
CA ILE A 113 10.38 -1.84 -4.35
C ILE A 113 11.78 -1.66 -3.78
N ALA A 114 11.95 -0.88 -2.71
CA ALA A 114 13.24 -0.71 -2.05
C ALA A 114 13.78 -2.05 -1.49
N VAL A 115 12.91 -2.88 -0.91
CA VAL A 115 13.26 -4.23 -0.47
C VAL A 115 13.70 -5.11 -1.64
N MET A 116 12.92 -5.16 -2.72
CA MET A 116 13.28 -5.93 -3.92
C MET A 116 14.62 -5.47 -4.50
N TRP A 117 14.84 -4.16 -4.59
CA TRP A 117 16.09 -3.58 -5.09
C TRP A 117 17.29 -3.98 -4.22
N SER A 118 17.14 -3.95 -2.90
CA SER A 118 18.20 -4.39 -1.98
C SER A 118 18.53 -5.88 -2.14
N ALA A 119 17.51 -6.70 -2.45
CA ALA A 119 17.69 -8.13 -2.65
C ALA A 119 18.32 -8.46 -4.01
N SER A 120 18.04 -7.68 -5.06
CA SER A 120 18.62 -7.89 -6.40
C SER A 120 20.10 -7.52 -6.50
N ASP A 121 20.58 -6.60 -5.66
CA ASP A 121 21.99 -6.17 -5.64
C ASP A 121 22.84 -7.00 -4.65
N SER A 122 22.23 -7.98 -3.98
CA SER A 122 22.91 -8.77 -2.97
C SER A 122 23.48 -10.07 -3.55
N ASP A 123 24.77 -10.35 -3.32
CA ASP A 123 25.47 -11.60 -3.66
C ASP A 123 24.99 -12.83 -2.85
N GLY A 124 23.73 -12.82 -2.36
CA GLY A 124 23.15 -13.89 -1.54
C GLY A 124 23.66 -13.95 -0.09
N ARG A 125 24.44 -12.96 0.36
CA ARG A 125 24.90 -12.83 1.76
C ARG A 125 24.43 -11.52 2.38
N THR A 126 23.79 -11.64 3.54
CA THR A 126 23.37 -10.56 4.45
C THR A 126 22.78 -9.34 3.74
N VAL A 127 21.47 -9.40 3.44
CA VAL A 127 20.73 -8.24 2.95
C VAL A 127 20.53 -7.27 4.11
N GLN A 128 20.93 -6.01 3.92
CA GLN A 128 20.61 -4.92 4.85
C GLN A 128 19.68 -3.93 4.16
N LEU A 129 18.55 -3.64 4.82
CA LEU A 129 17.65 -2.57 4.40
C LEU A 129 18.00 -1.31 5.20
N PRO A 130 18.49 -0.24 4.56
CA PRO A 130 18.79 0.99 5.28
C PRO A 130 17.54 1.56 5.95
N LEU A 131 17.59 1.81 7.26
CA LEU A 131 16.41 2.26 8.03
C LEU A 131 15.84 3.61 7.56
N TYR A 132 16.63 4.43 6.85
CA TYR A 132 16.12 5.66 6.24
C TYR A 132 15.04 5.40 5.18
N GLN A 133 14.90 4.18 4.66
CA GLN A 133 13.83 3.83 3.72
C GLN A 133 12.44 3.98 4.34
N LEU A 134 12.30 3.81 5.67
CA LEU A 134 11.03 4.01 6.38
C LEU A 134 10.55 5.47 6.35
N PRO A 135 11.33 6.48 6.81
CA PRO A 135 10.90 7.87 6.69
C PRO A 135 10.77 8.32 5.23
N VAL A 136 11.53 7.76 4.28
CA VAL A 136 11.34 8.06 2.85
C VAL A 136 10.00 7.51 2.35
N ALA A 137 9.62 6.28 2.72
CA ALA A 137 8.31 5.73 2.39
C ALA A 137 7.17 6.61 2.93
N VAL A 138 7.30 7.08 4.17
CA VAL A 138 6.35 8.03 4.78
C VAL A 138 6.29 9.33 3.97
N ALA A 139 7.44 9.87 3.57
CA ALA A 139 7.50 11.09 2.76
C ALA A 139 6.84 10.89 1.38
N VAL A 140 7.09 9.77 0.70
CA VAL A 140 6.44 9.42 -0.57
C VAL A 140 4.93 9.33 -0.40
N GLY A 141 4.46 8.60 0.61
CA GLY A 141 3.03 8.50 0.92
C GLY A 141 2.40 9.86 1.23
N ALA A 142 3.08 10.70 2.01
CA ALA A 142 2.61 12.04 2.33
C ALA A 142 2.51 12.94 1.09
N VAL A 143 3.50 12.90 0.19
CA VAL A 143 3.52 13.67 -1.06
C VAL A 143 2.37 13.24 -1.97
N ILE A 144 2.18 11.94 -2.17
CA ILE A 144 1.10 11.42 -3.02
C ILE A 144 -0.26 11.71 -2.40
N GLY A 145 -0.43 11.48 -1.10
CA GLY A 145 -1.64 11.85 -0.37
C GLY A 145 -1.95 13.34 -0.51
N ALA A 146 -0.99 14.22 -0.26
CA ALA A 146 -1.17 15.67 -0.41
C ALA A 146 -1.56 16.05 -1.85
N ALA A 147 -0.94 15.45 -2.87
CA ALA A 147 -1.27 15.69 -4.26
C ALA A 147 -2.74 15.31 -4.57
N ILE A 148 -3.18 14.13 -4.15
CA ILE A 148 -4.57 13.67 -4.33
C ILE A 148 -5.56 14.55 -3.54
N TRP A 149 -5.19 14.96 -2.33
CA TRP A 149 -5.99 15.90 -1.55
C TRP A 149 -6.14 17.23 -2.29
N LEU A 150 -5.07 17.78 -2.87
CA LEU A 150 -5.13 19.04 -3.61
C LEU A 150 -5.96 18.91 -4.88
N ILE A 151 -5.78 17.83 -5.65
CA ILE A 151 -6.55 17.57 -6.88
C ILE A 151 -8.04 17.43 -6.58
N SER A 152 -8.40 16.72 -5.50
CA SER A 152 -9.79 16.58 -5.08
C SER A 152 -10.41 17.88 -4.55
N ARG A 153 -9.60 18.87 -4.18
CA ARG A 153 -10.04 20.22 -3.75
C ARG A 153 -10.45 21.08 -4.93
N ARG A 154 -9.77 20.92 -6.08
CA ARG A 154 -10.00 21.71 -7.29
C ARG A 154 -11.20 21.25 -8.12
N ARG A 155 -11.72 20.05 -7.84
CA ARG A 155 -12.86 19.45 -8.56
C ARG A 155 -14.20 19.57 -7.80
N ALA A 156 -14.18 20.17 -6.62
CA ALA A 156 -15.35 20.46 -5.79
C ALA A 156 -15.67 21.95 -5.88
#